data_AF-A0A821C6Z1-F1
#
_entry.id   AF-A0A821C6Z1-F1
#
_cell.length_a   1.000
_cell.length_b   1.000
_cell.length_c   1.000
_cell.angle_alpha   90.00
_cell.angle_beta   90.00
_cell.angle_gamma   90.00
#
_symmetry.space_group_name_H-M   'P 1'
#
loop_
_entity.id
_entity.type
_entity.pdbx_description
1 polymer ?
#
loop_
_entity_poly.entity_id
_entity_poly.type
_entity_poly.pdbx_seq_one_letter_code
_entity_poly.pdbx_strand_id
1 'polypeptide(L)'
;MYINIVYRHLFLLLCLSCVLCQRSPLQVEKDTAVYQLLSRYHSHAQLKELLTQWSGNYSKIAQLFSIGESNTGKELFVMRLTSPLNSKDDEEHDEVQLLRPKFKWIANMHGDETVGREMMIGLIYYLLLNSKSDPRVNRLLSTTDIYIMPTMNPDGFEKSTEGSCNTFGLFGRGNLLDVDLNRDFPSQYQPLKRKPDGTIGDLFYGRQRETVAVMKWILKENFVLSANLHGGALVASYPYDETMEHRFNTYGESPDDSLFRFLALAYASKHLTMPKGQACGENFP
;
A
#
# COMPACT_ATOMS: atom_id res chain seq x y z
N MET A 1 61.68 17.68 0.29
CA MET A 1 60.81 18.24 1.36
C MET A 1 59.50 18.82 0.78
N TYR A 2 58.77 18.09 -0.08
CA TYR A 2 57.50 18.58 -0.67
C TYR A 2 56.45 17.50 -1.00
N ILE A 3 56.67 16.23 -0.61
CA ILE A 3 55.74 15.12 -0.95
C ILE A 3 54.90 14.66 0.26
N ASN A 4 55.29 14.99 1.49
CA ASN A 4 54.60 14.54 2.71
C ASN A 4 53.47 15.44 3.23
N ILE A 5 53.23 16.61 2.61
CA ILE A 5 52.18 17.55 3.08
C ILE A 5 50.85 17.31 2.34
N VAL A 6 50.88 16.82 1.09
CA VAL A 6 49.67 16.63 0.28
C VAL A 6 48.82 15.45 0.77
N TYR A 7 49.45 14.36 1.23
CA TYR A 7 48.72 13.19 1.74
C TYR A 7 48.00 13.43 3.07
N ARG A 8 48.48 14.37 3.89
CA ARG A 8 47.87 14.66 5.20
C ARG A 8 46.62 15.53 5.09
N HIS A 9 46.52 16.35 4.05
CA HIS A 9 45.31 17.16 3.78
C HIS A 9 44.23 16.40 3.00
N LEU A 10 44.61 15.45 2.13
CA LEU A 10 43.65 14.63 1.40
C LEU A 10 42.90 13.63 2.31
N PHE A 11 43.58 13.09 3.34
CA PHE A 11 42.98 12.17 4.31
C PHE A 11 41.98 12.88 5.25
N LEU A 12 42.25 14.14 5.62
CA LEU A 12 41.35 14.96 6.44
C LEU A 12 40.08 15.40 5.69
N LEU A 13 40.17 15.64 4.38
CA LEU A 13 39.00 15.94 3.54
C LEU A 13 38.10 14.70 3.31
N LEU A 14 38.69 13.52 3.14
CA LEU A 14 37.95 12.25 3.03
C LEU A 14 37.24 11.85 4.33
N CYS A 15 37.83 12.15 5.50
CA CYS A 15 37.17 11.94 6.78
C CYS A 15 36.01 12.94 7.01
N LEU A 16 36.12 14.22 6.58
CA LEU A 16 35.02 15.18 6.71
C LEU A 16 33.83 14.86 5.78
N SER A 17 34.05 14.30 4.59
CA SER A 17 32.95 13.84 3.71
C SER A 17 32.25 12.58 4.25
N CYS A 18 32.94 11.78 5.07
CA CYS A 18 32.37 10.57 5.65
C CYS A 18 31.55 10.84 6.92
N VAL A 19 31.83 11.94 7.65
CA VAL A 19 31.05 12.37 8.83
C VAL A 19 29.71 13.01 8.41
N LEU A 20 29.64 13.64 7.24
CA LEU A 20 28.38 14.17 6.69
C LEU A 20 27.46 13.10 6.07
N CYS A 21 27.91 11.84 6.00
CA CYS A 21 27.10 10.70 5.55
C CYS A 21 26.64 9.80 6.69
N GLN A 22 26.68 10.27 7.94
CA GLN A 22 25.81 9.73 8.97
C GLN A 22 24.40 10.23 8.67
N ARG A 23 23.63 9.45 7.89
CA ARG A 23 22.17 9.54 7.97
C ARG A 23 21.85 9.28 9.42
N SER A 24 21.54 10.33 10.16
CA SER A 24 20.82 10.22 11.43
C SER A 24 19.72 9.19 11.20
N PRO A 25 19.50 8.21 12.10
CA PRO A 25 18.25 7.47 12.05
C PRO A 25 17.16 8.53 11.96
N LEU A 26 16.24 8.37 11.02
CA LEU A 26 15.09 9.27 10.88
C LEU A 26 14.41 9.25 12.25
N GLN A 27 14.75 10.21 13.11
CA GLN A 27 14.00 10.49 14.31
C GLN A 27 12.73 11.09 13.74
N VAL A 28 11.79 10.21 13.42
CA VAL A 28 10.39 10.59 13.32
C VAL A 28 10.10 11.08 14.73
N GLU A 29 10.27 12.38 14.95
CA GLU A 29 9.62 13.05 16.06
C GLU A 29 8.18 12.57 15.96
N LYS A 30 7.71 11.82 16.98
CA LYS A 30 6.41 11.16 16.90
C LYS A 30 5.41 12.24 16.59
N ASP A 31 4.87 12.25 15.37
CA ASP A 31 3.77 13.13 15.03
C ASP A 31 2.65 12.75 15.98
N THR A 32 2.50 13.56 17.03
CA THR A 32 1.75 13.16 18.22
C THR A 32 0.28 12.97 17.85
N ALA A 33 -0.20 13.71 16.85
CA ALA A 33 -1.53 13.57 16.31
C ALA A 33 -1.71 12.23 15.56
N VAL A 34 -0.75 11.84 14.72
CA VAL A 34 -0.78 10.52 14.05
C VAL A 34 -0.67 9.38 15.07
N TYR A 35 0.19 9.52 16.08
CA TYR A 35 0.33 8.51 17.13
C TYR A 35 -0.96 8.34 17.96
N GLN A 36 -1.61 9.45 18.33
CA GLN A 36 -2.91 9.43 19.01
C GLN A 36 -4.01 8.83 18.15
N LEU A 37 -4.01 9.12 16.84
CA LEU A 37 -4.94 8.51 15.90
C LEU A 37 -4.76 6.99 15.88
N LEU A 38 -3.52 6.50 15.76
CA LEU A 38 -3.19 5.07 15.66
C LEU A 38 -3.28 4.30 16.99
N SER A 39 -3.70 4.93 18.09
CA SER A 39 -3.79 4.26 19.39
C SER A 39 -5.03 3.37 19.54
N ARG A 40 -5.89 3.29 18.52
CA ARG A 40 -7.12 2.50 18.50
C ARG A 40 -7.48 2.11 17.08
N TYR A 41 -8.29 1.06 16.94
CA TYR A 41 -8.91 0.70 15.67
C TYR A 41 -10.13 1.56 15.35
N HIS A 42 -10.34 1.84 14.06
CA HIS A 42 -11.48 2.65 13.60
C HIS A 42 -12.55 1.79 12.92
N SER A 43 -13.79 1.89 13.41
CA SER A 43 -14.96 1.28 12.77
C SER A 43 -15.17 1.86 11.36
N HIS A 44 -15.98 1.20 10.53
CA HIS A 44 -16.27 1.73 9.18
C HIS A 44 -16.94 3.11 9.23
N ALA A 45 -17.80 3.35 10.22
CA ALA A 45 -18.45 4.64 10.42
C ALA A 45 -17.43 5.74 10.80
N GLN A 46 -16.51 5.44 11.71
CA GLN A 46 -15.44 6.38 12.10
C GLN A 46 -14.48 6.65 10.95
N LEU A 47 -14.14 5.62 10.16
CA LEU A 47 -13.34 5.78 8.96
C LEU A 47 -14.00 6.74 7.97
N LYS A 48 -15.30 6.55 7.70
CA LYS A 48 -16.08 7.45 6.82
C LYS A 48 -16.02 8.89 7.31
N GLU A 49 -16.26 9.11 8.60
CA GLU A 49 -16.24 10.44 9.22
C GLU A 49 -14.87 11.11 9.03
N LEU A 50 -13.78 10.42 9.40
CA LEU A 50 -12.42 10.92 9.27
C LEU A 50 -12.07 11.28 7.82
N LEU A 51 -12.29 10.36 6.88
CA LEU A 51 -11.95 10.58 5.48
C LEU A 51 -12.77 11.72 4.87
N THR A 52 -14.05 11.83 5.21
CA THR A 52 -14.93 12.90 4.72
C THR A 52 -14.47 14.25 5.26
N GLN A 53 -14.18 14.32 6.56
CA GLN A 53 -13.66 15.54 7.20
C GLN A 53 -12.33 15.97 6.58
N TRP A 54 -11.41 15.03 6.36
CA TRP A 54 -10.10 15.32 5.78
C TRP A 54 -10.19 15.76 4.32
N SER A 55 -11.03 15.13 3.51
CA SER A 55 -11.26 15.57 2.13
C SER A 55 -11.85 16.98 2.09
N GLY A 56 -12.75 17.34 3.02
CA GLY A 56 -13.27 18.70 3.15
C GLY A 56 -12.19 19.73 3.56
N ASN A 57 -11.43 19.43 4.61
CA ASN A 57 -10.41 20.32 5.17
C ASN A 57 -9.20 20.51 4.24
N TYR A 58 -8.87 19.49 3.45
CA TYR A 58 -7.73 19.46 2.53
C TYR A 58 -8.18 19.35 1.06
N SER A 59 -9.30 19.96 0.69
CA SER A 59 -9.96 19.81 -0.62
C SER A 59 -9.10 20.10 -1.85
N LYS A 60 -8.01 20.87 -1.71
CA LYS A 60 -7.06 21.13 -2.80
C LYS A 60 -6.17 19.95 -3.14
N ILE A 61 -5.94 19.04 -2.18
CA ILE A 61 -4.98 17.94 -2.32
C ILE A 61 -5.59 16.56 -2.00
N ALA A 62 -6.83 16.51 -1.52
CA ALA A 62 -7.48 15.31 -1.03
C ALA A 62 -8.89 15.15 -1.61
N GLN A 63 -9.11 14.03 -2.29
CA GLN A 63 -10.40 13.68 -2.88
C GLN A 63 -10.83 12.29 -2.40
N LEU A 64 -11.91 12.24 -1.62
CA LEU A 64 -12.55 10.99 -1.23
C LEU A 64 -13.57 10.54 -2.28
N PHE A 65 -13.54 9.27 -2.63
CA PHE A 65 -14.59 8.62 -3.42
C PHE A 65 -14.73 7.15 -3.02
N SER A 66 -15.80 6.51 -3.49
CA SER A 66 -16.03 5.08 -3.34
C SER A 66 -15.91 4.38 -4.69
N ILE A 67 -15.30 3.20 -4.73
CA ILE A 67 -15.23 2.36 -5.95
C ILE A 67 -16.33 1.30 -6.04
N GLY A 68 -17.17 1.21 -5.01
CA GLY A 68 -18.22 0.20 -4.89
C GLY A 68 -18.63 0.01 -3.43
N GLU A 69 -19.39 -1.04 -3.17
CA GLU A 69 -19.87 -1.37 -1.84
C GLU A 69 -19.64 -2.85 -1.52
N SER A 70 -19.46 -3.16 -0.24
CA SER A 70 -19.45 -4.52 0.27
C SER A 70 -20.82 -5.18 0.20
N ASN A 71 -20.92 -6.45 0.60
CA ASN A 71 -22.20 -7.14 0.70
C ASN A 71 -23.19 -6.48 1.68
N THR A 72 -22.72 -5.84 2.75
CA THR A 72 -23.58 -5.09 3.69
C THR A 72 -23.83 -3.63 3.30
N GLY A 73 -23.42 -3.20 2.10
CA GLY A 73 -23.62 -1.82 1.62
C GLY A 73 -22.58 -0.82 2.14
N LYS A 74 -21.43 -1.30 2.65
CA LYS A 74 -20.35 -0.42 3.11
C LYS A 74 -19.50 0.03 1.93
N GLU A 75 -19.37 1.34 1.77
CA GLU A 75 -18.55 1.96 0.73
C GLU A 75 -17.08 1.52 0.81
N LEU A 76 -16.50 1.18 -0.34
CA LEU A 76 -15.08 0.87 -0.49
C LEU A 76 -14.33 2.17 -0.79
N PHE A 77 -14.02 2.90 0.28
CA PHE A 77 -13.42 4.22 0.20
C PHE A 77 -11.99 4.21 -0.34
N VAL A 78 -11.71 5.20 -1.18
CA VAL A 78 -10.37 5.52 -1.67
C VAL A 78 -10.14 7.02 -1.45
N MET A 79 -9.03 7.35 -0.80
CA MET A 79 -8.52 8.71 -0.71
C MET A 79 -7.47 8.92 -1.80
N ARG A 80 -7.75 9.82 -2.76
CA ARG A 80 -6.75 10.31 -3.71
C ARG A 80 -6.05 11.53 -3.13
N LEU A 81 -4.72 11.49 -3.15
CA LEU A 81 -3.81 12.48 -2.60
C LEU A 81 -2.83 12.95 -3.68
N THR A 82 -2.99 14.18 -4.13
CA THR A 82 -2.10 14.78 -5.14
C THR A 82 -2.18 16.30 -5.08
N SER A 83 -1.07 16.99 -5.25
CA SER A 83 -1.05 18.46 -5.29
C SER A 83 -1.24 18.96 -6.73
N PRO A 84 -2.03 20.03 -6.95
CA PRO A 84 -2.06 20.72 -8.23
C PRO A 84 -0.65 21.16 -8.64
N LEU A 85 -0.36 21.18 -9.94
CA LEU A 85 0.87 21.80 -10.42
C LEU A 85 0.77 23.31 -10.26
N ASN A 86 1.86 23.96 -9.86
CA ASN A 86 1.98 25.42 -9.84
C ASN A 86 2.53 25.95 -11.19
N SER A 87 2.20 25.32 -12.32
CA SER A 87 2.57 25.86 -13.63
C SER A 87 1.56 26.95 -14.01
N LYS A 88 2.08 28.12 -14.43
CA LYS A 88 1.29 29.28 -14.86
C LYS A 88 0.86 29.19 -16.33
N ASP A 89 1.37 28.19 -17.06
CA ASP A 89 1.13 27.98 -18.47
C ASP A 89 0.26 26.73 -18.65
N ASP A 90 -0.94 26.92 -19.21
CA ASP A 90 -2.01 25.92 -19.28
C ASP A 90 -1.65 24.72 -20.17
N GLU A 91 -0.82 24.89 -21.20
CA GLU A 91 -0.41 23.80 -22.11
C GLU A 91 0.64 22.86 -21.47
N GLU A 92 1.61 23.39 -20.72
CA GLU A 92 2.59 22.58 -19.97
C GLU A 92 1.94 21.89 -18.76
N HIS A 93 0.84 22.47 -18.25
CA HIS A 93 0.06 21.92 -17.14
C HIS A 93 -0.53 20.54 -17.46
N ASP A 94 -1.14 20.38 -18.64
CA ASP A 94 -1.82 19.15 -19.02
C ASP A 94 -0.84 18.00 -19.32
N GLU A 95 0.28 18.27 -20.00
CA GLU A 95 1.31 17.25 -20.27
C GLU A 95 1.99 16.74 -18.98
N VAL A 96 2.32 17.64 -18.05
CA VAL A 96 2.94 17.26 -16.78
C VAL A 96 1.94 16.53 -15.89
N GLN A 97 0.63 16.84 -15.95
CA GLN A 97 -0.39 16.03 -15.27
C GLN A 97 -0.53 14.62 -15.89
N LEU A 98 -0.47 14.50 -17.22
CA LEU A 98 -0.57 13.22 -17.94
C LEU A 98 0.57 12.25 -17.61
N LEU A 99 1.76 12.77 -17.28
CA LEU A 99 2.95 11.95 -16.97
C LEU A 99 3.13 11.64 -15.48
N ARG A 100 2.21 12.06 -14.61
CA ARG A 100 2.27 11.72 -13.17
C ARG A 100 1.96 10.24 -12.96
N PRO A 101 2.89 9.45 -12.39
CA PRO A 101 2.64 8.06 -12.10
C PRO A 101 1.54 7.91 -11.04
N LYS A 102 0.60 7.00 -11.29
CA LYS A 102 -0.43 6.63 -10.33
C LYS A 102 0.08 5.48 -9.46
N PHE A 103 0.08 5.69 -8.16
CA PHE A 103 0.45 4.69 -7.16
C PHE A 103 -0.78 4.33 -6.32
N LYS A 104 -0.97 3.05 -5.97
CA LYS A 104 -2.00 2.67 -5.00
C LYS A 104 -1.53 1.80 -3.83
N TRP A 105 -2.06 2.11 -2.64
CA TRP A 105 -2.07 1.22 -1.50
C TRP A 105 -3.46 0.62 -1.31
N ILE A 106 -3.51 -0.69 -1.08
CA ILE A 106 -4.71 -1.40 -0.61
C ILE A 106 -4.35 -2.08 0.71
N ALA A 107 -5.26 -2.10 1.67
CA ALA A 107 -5.07 -2.82 2.91
C ALA A 107 -6.34 -3.56 3.33
N ASN A 108 -6.19 -4.48 4.27
CA ASN A 108 -7.30 -5.14 4.95
C ASN A 108 -8.28 -5.79 3.96
N MET A 109 -7.73 -6.48 2.97
CA MET A 109 -8.48 -7.38 2.10
C MET A 109 -8.91 -8.66 2.82
N HIS A 110 -8.11 -9.07 3.81
CA HIS A 110 -8.59 -9.93 4.90
C HIS A 110 -8.95 -9.04 6.08
N GLY A 111 -10.18 -9.18 6.58
CA GLY A 111 -10.74 -8.28 7.58
C GLY A 111 -10.03 -8.35 8.93
N ASP A 112 -9.48 -9.51 9.27
CA ASP A 112 -8.73 -9.79 10.51
C ASP A 112 -7.27 -9.34 10.47
N GLU A 113 -6.76 -8.95 9.29
CA GLU A 113 -5.42 -8.44 9.10
C GLU A 113 -5.40 -6.90 9.16
N THR A 114 -5.47 -6.38 10.38
CA THR A 114 -5.91 -4.99 10.66
C THR A 114 -4.81 -3.94 10.69
N VAL A 115 -3.54 -4.31 10.85
CA VAL A 115 -2.43 -3.34 10.97
C VAL A 115 -2.30 -2.46 9.72
N GLY A 116 -2.42 -3.06 8.53
CA GLY A 116 -2.39 -2.32 7.27
C GLY A 116 -3.47 -1.26 7.16
N ARG A 117 -4.68 -1.55 7.67
CA ARG A 117 -5.83 -0.61 7.68
C ARG A 117 -5.46 0.67 8.41
N GLU A 118 -5.03 0.54 9.65
CA GLU A 118 -4.70 1.68 10.50
C GLU A 118 -3.45 2.40 9.98
N MET A 119 -2.42 1.68 9.51
CA MET A 119 -1.26 2.29 8.85
C MET A 119 -1.66 3.17 7.67
N MET A 120 -2.64 2.76 6.87
CA MET A 120 -3.14 3.56 5.74
C MET A 120 -3.94 4.80 6.19
N ILE A 121 -4.74 4.68 7.25
CA ILE A 121 -5.43 5.82 7.88
C ILE A 121 -4.40 6.84 8.39
N GLY A 122 -3.36 6.36 9.10
CA GLY A 122 -2.27 7.18 9.60
C GLY A 122 -1.44 7.82 8.49
N LEU A 123 -1.16 7.08 7.40
CA LEU A 123 -0.42 7.61 6.24
C LEU A 123 -1.19 8.73 5.54
N ILE A 124 -2.50 8.56 5.34
CA ILE A 124 -3.35 9.65 4.81
C ILE A 124 -3.20 10.89 5.68
N TYR A 125 -3.40 10.75 6.99
CA TYR A 125 -3.35 11.90 7.89
C TYR A 125 -1.96 12.55 7.94
N TYR A 126 -0.89 11.74 7.98
CA TYR A 126 0.50 12.21 7.93
C TYR A 126 0.79 13.03 6.67
N LEU A 127 0.39 12.53 5.50
CA LEU A 127 0.60 13.24 4.22
C LEU A 127 -0.15 14.58 4.19
N LEU A 128 -1.36 14.63 4.76
CA LEU A 128 -2.16 15.86 4.83
C LEU A 128 -1.55 16.90 5.77
N LEU A 129 -1.22 16.49 7.01
CA LEU A 129 -0.61 17.36 8.02
C LEU A 129 0.71 17.96 7.54
N ASN A 130 1.52 17.15 6.85
CA ASN A 130 2.87 17.53 6.45
C ASN A 130 2.97 18.06 5.02
N SER A 131 1.85 18.16 4.28
CA SER A 131 1.80 18.59 2.87
C SER A 131 2.45 19.95 2.59
N LYS A 132 2.48 20.85 3.59
CA LYS A 132 3.05 22.21 3.48
C LYS A 132 4.40 22.37 4.19
N SER A 133 4.64 21.62 5.26
CA SER A 133 5.78 21.79 6.16
C SER A 133 6.95 20.87 5.82
N ASP A 134 6.69 19.67 5.29
CA ASP A 134 7.72 18.70 4.94
C ASP A 134 8.01 18.74 3.42
N PRO A 135 9.21 19.19 2.99
CA PRO A 135 9.57 19.23 1.57
C PRO A 135 9.51 17.86 0.87
N ARG A 136 9.75 16.75 1.60
CA ARG A 136 9.66 15.40 1.05
C ARG A 136 8.22 15.02 0.77
N VAL A 137 7.30 15.31 1.69
CA VAL A 137 5.86 15.06 1.50
C VAL A 137 5.31 15.94 0.38
N ASN A 138 5.68 17.22 0.36
CA ASN A 138 5.28 18.15 -0.69
C ASN A 138 5.73 17.66 -2.08
N ARG A 139 7.01 17.26 -2.21
CA ARG A 139 7.55 16.70 -3.46
C ARG A 139 6.85 15.41 -3.87
N LEU A 140 6.54 14.53 -2.91
CA LEU A 140 5.82 13.30 -3.18
C LEU A 140 4.43 13.59 -3.78
N LEU A 141 3.65 14.46 -3.14
CA LEU A 141 2.32 14.83 -3.60
C LEU A 141 2.31 15.63 -4.91
N SER A 142 3.37 16.39 -5.21
CA SER A 142 3.44 17.18 -6.46
C SER A 142 3.90 16.37 -7.67
N THR A 143 4.51 15.19 -7.46
CA THR A 143 5.06 14.35 -8.52
C THR A 143 4.33 13.03 -8.70
N THR A 144 3.48 12.62 -7.76
CA THR A 144 2.79 11.33 -7.77
C THR A 144 1.30 11.52 -7.50
N ASP A 145 0.46 10.73 -8.18
CA ASP A 145 -0.97 10.64 -7.88
C ASP A 145 -1.20 9.41 -7.01
N ILE A 146 -1.43 9.63 -5.71
CA ILE A 146 -1.44 8.56 -4.70
C ILE A 146 -2.88 8.21 -4.35
N TYR A 147 -3.22 6.93 -4.41
CA TYR A 147 -4.53 6.41 -4.04
C TYR A 147 -4.39 5.47 -2.86
N ILE A 148 -5.15 5.70 -1.80
CA ILE A 148 -5.08 4.86 -0.60
C ILE A 148 -6.47 4.31 -0.31
N MET A 149 -6.60 2.98 -0.31
CA MET A 149 -7.75 2.23 0.16
C MET A 149 -7.43 1.61 1.52
N PRO A 150 -7.91 2.17 2.64
CA PRO A 150 -7.62 1.62 3.96
C PRO A 150 -8.23 0.24 4.19
N THR A 151 -9.36 -0.07 3.54
CA THR A 151 -10.05 -1.35 3.71
C THR A 151 -10.70 -1.80 2.42
N MET A 152 -10.32 -2.99 1.94
CA MET A 152 -11.02 -3.69 0.86
C MET A 152 -12.15 -4.58 1.39
N ASN A 153 -12.05 -5.08 2.64
CA ASN A 153 -13.03 -5.97 3.26
C ASN A 153 -13.60 -5.41 4.57
N PRO A 154 -14.42 -4.34 4.51
CA PRO A 154 -15.00 -3.74 5.71
C PRO A 154 -15.98 -4.67 6.45
N ASP A 155 -16.59 -5.64 5.74
CA ASP A 155 -17.50 -6.62 6.34
C ASP A 155 -16.75 -7.65 7.19
N GLY A 156 -15.62 -8.16 6.68
CA GLY A 156 -14.74 -9.05 7.43
C GLY A 156 -14.12 -8.35 8.65
N PHE A 157 -13.74 -7.07 8.49
CA PHE A 157 -13.17 -6.29 9.59
C PHE A 157 -14.13 -6.19 10.79
N GLU A 158 -15.41 -5.89 10.56
CA GLU A 158 -16.40 -5.80 11.64
C GLU A 158 -16.73 -7.15 12.29
N LYS A 159 -16.56 -8.26 11.55
CA LYS A 159 -16.65 -9.62 12.12
C LYS A 159 -15.41 -10.02 12.92
N SER A 160 -14.30 -9.31 12.76
CA SER A 160 -13.02 -9.64 13.39
C SER A 160 -13.01 -9.25 14.87
N THR A 161 -12.17 -9.92 15.66
CA THR A 161 -12.04 -9.67 17.10
C THR A 161 -10.65 -9.12 17.43
N GLU A 162 -10.59 -7.94 18.03
CA GLU A 162 -9.34 -7.33 18.50
C GLU A 162 -8.60 -8.25 19.49
N GLY A 163 -7.28 -8.30 19.38
CA GLY A 163 -6.42 -9.16 20.22
C GLY A 163 -6.30 -10.61 19.71
N SER A 164 -7.04 -11.00 18.67
CA SER A 164 -6.86 -12.30 18.04
C SER A 164 -5.65 -12.30 17.10
N CYS A 165 -4.53 -12.87 17.56
CA CYS A 165 -3.34 -13.07 16.72
C CYS A 165 -3.40 -14.35 15.86
N ASN A 166 -4.34 -15.26 16.15
CA ASN A 166 -4.44 -16.54 15.47
C ASN A 166 -5.76 -16.62 14.70
N THR A 167 -5.69 -17.01 13.43
CA THR A 167 -6.86 -17.24 12.58
C THR A 167 -7.48 -18.63 12.77
N PHE A 168 -7.47 -19.18 14.00
CA PHE A 168 -8.17 -20.45 14.27
C PHE A 168 -9.67 -20.22 14.07
N GLY A 169 -10.18 -20.62 12.90
CA GLY A 169 -11.58 -20.44 12.48
C GLY A 169 -11.81 -19.41 11.37
N LEU A 170 -10.78 -18.69 10.89
CA LEU A 170 -10.88 -17.70 9.78
C LEU A 170 -11.97 -16.62 9.98
N PHE A 171 -12.40 -16.37 11.23
CA PHE A 171 -13.45 -15.42 11.55
C PHE A 171 -13.03 -13.99 11.19
N GLY A 172 -13.68 -13.43 10.17
CA GLY A 172 -13.38 -12.08 9.68
C GLY A 172 -12.32 -12.02 8.58
N ARG A 173 -11.62 -13.12 8.27
CA ARG A 173 -10.68 -13.18 7.14
C ARG A 173 -11.40 -13.00 5.80
N GLY A 174 -12.39 -13.84 5.55
CA GLY A 174 -13.22 -13.76 4.35
C GLY A 174 -14.13 -12.53 4.36
N ASN A 175 -14.80 -12.27 3.24
CA ASN A 175 -15.84 -11.24 3.19
C ASN A 175 -17.12 -11.67 3.95
N LEU A 176 -18.25 -10.97 3.75
CA LEU A 176 -19.50 -11.34 4.41
C LEU A 176 -19.93 -12.79 4.13
N LEU A 177 -19.65 -13.29 2.93
CA LEU A 177 -20.00 -14.64 2.47
C LEU A 177 -18.89 -15.67 2.77
N ASP A 178 -17.95 -15.31 3.63
CA ASP A 178 -16.79 -16.11 4.05
C ASP A 178 -15.90 -16.55 2.86
N VAL A 179 -15.89 -15.76 1.78
CA VAL A 179 -14.98 -15.95 0.63
C VAL A 179 -13.67 -15.22 0.87
N ASP A 180 -12.55 -15.92 0.71
CA ASP A 180 -11.21 -15.32 0.70
C ASP A 180 -11.04 -14.46 -0.57
N LEU A 181 -11.03 -13.14 -0.41
CA LEU A 181 -10.91 -12.20 -1.52
C LEU A 181 -9.56 -12.33 -2.27
N ASN A 182 -8.51 -12.80 -1.60
CA ASN A 182 -7.20 -13.06 -2.21
C ASN A 182 -7.14 -14.42 -2.94
N ARG A 183 -8.28 -15.11 -3.07
CA ARG A 183 -8.47 -16.30 -3.92
C ARG A 183 -9.56 -16.12 -4.97
N ASP A 184 -10.16 -14.93 -5.04
CA ASP A 184 -11.30 -14.66 -5.93
C ASP A 184 -10.93 -13.89 -7.22
N PHE A 185 -9.70 -13.36 -7.31
CA PHE A 185 -9.16 -12.81 -8.56
C PHE A 185 -8.94 -13.89 -9.63
N PRO A 186 -9.04 -13.57 -10.93
CA PRO A 186 -8.65 -14.50 -12.00
C PRO A 186 -7.19 -14.92 -11.86
N SER A 187 -6.93 -16.23 -11.84
CA SER A 187 -5.57 -16.79 -11.95
C SER A 187 -5.12 -16.88 -13.40
N GLN A 188 -3.83 -16.69 -13.64
CA GLN A 188 -3.21 -16.87 -14.96
C GLN A 188 -3.14 -18.34 -15.39
N TYR A 189 -3.23 -19.28 -14.44
CA TYR A 189 -3.12 -20.73 -14.70
C TYR A 189 -4.47 -21.44 -14.73
N GLN A 190 -5.55 -20.77 -14.31
CA GLN A 190 -6.88 -21.36 -14.24
C GLN A 190 -7.82 -20.78 -15.32
N PRO A 191 -8.69 -21.59 -15.93
CA PRO A 191 -9.67 -21.08 -16.88
C PRO A 191 -10.70 -20.17 -16.18
N LEU A 192 -11.29 -19.26 -16.95
CA LEU A 192 -12.41 -18.43 -16.47
C LEU A 192 -13.61 -19.30 -16.04
N LYS A 193 -14.35 -18.81 -15.04
CA LYS A 193 -15.53 -19.47 -14.49
C LYS A 193 -16.61 -19.63 -15.59
N ARG A 194 -17.27 -20.79 -15.66
CA ARG A 194 -18.39 -21.06 -16.59
C ARG A 194 -19.73 -20.69 -15.99
N LYS A 195 -20.66 -20.24 -16.82
CA LYS A 195 -22.06 -20.00 -16.47
C LYS A 195 -22.87 -21.31 -16.42
N PRO A 196 -24.08 -21.33 -15.81
CA PRO A 196 -24.92 -22.53 -15.74
C PRO A 196 -25.30 -23.13 -17.09
N ASP A 197 -25.32 -22.32 -18.16
CA ASP A 197 -25.58 -22.74 -19.54
C ASP A 197 -24.36 -23.34 -20.24
N GLY A 198 -23.23 -23.46 -19.54
CA GLY A 198 -21.97 -24.01 -20.06
C GLY A 198 -21.09 -22.99 -20.79
N THR A 199 -21.54 -21.76 -21.05
CA THR A 199 -20.74 -20.72 -21.68
C THR A 199 -19.66 -20.16 -20.74
N ILE A 200 -18.58 -19.63 -21.31
CA ILE A 200 -17.51 -19.01 -20.52
C ILE A 200 -18.00 -17.65 -20.02
N GLY A 201 -17.90 -17.42 -18.70
CA GLY A 201 -18.17 -16.14 -18.07
C GLY A 201 -17.13 -15.09 -18.44
N ASP A 202 -17.50 -13.81 -18.34
CA ASP A 202 -16.52 -12.74 -18.49
C ASP A 202 -15.53 -12.73 -17.30
N LEU A 203 -14.58 -11.81 -17.34
CA LEU A 203 -13.55 -11.66 -16.31
C LEU A 203 -14.13 -11.41 -14.91
N PHE A 204 -15.36 -10.89 -14.80
CA PHE A 204 -16.00 -10.53 -13.53
C PHE A 204 -16.96 -11.60 -13.01
N TYR A 205 -17.39 -12.52 -13.88
CA TYR A 205 -18.42 -13.50 -13.56
C TYR A 205 -18.04 -14.38 -12.35
N GLY A 206 -19.00 -14.56 -11.43
CA GLY A 206 -18.87 -15.43 -10.26
C GLY A 206 -17.91 -14.94 -9.19
N ARG A 207 -17.62 -13.63 -9.13
CA ARG A 207 -16.73 -13.00 -8.13
C ARG A 207 -17.48 -12.15 -7.13
N GLN A 208 -16.86 -11.91 -5.99
CA GLN A 208 -17.37 -11.06 -4.91
C GLN A 208 -17.43 -9.59 -5.33
N ARG A 209 -18.31 -8.83 -4.68
CA ARG A 209 -18.54 -7.41 -5.02
C ARG A 209 -17.29 -6.58 -4.83
N GLU A 210 -16.56 -6.85 -3.75
CA GLU A 210 -15.29 -6.21 -3.41
C GLU A 210 -14.23 -6.49 -4.48
N THR A 211 -14.08 -7.76 -4.89
CA THR A 211 -13.17 -8.17 -5.96
C THR A 211 -13.51 -7.46 -7.28
N VAL A 212 -14.78 -7.48 -7.69
CA VAL A 212 -15.22 -6.85 -8.94
C VAL A 212 -15.00 -5.33 -8.92
N ALA A 213 -15.26 -4.67 -7.79
CA ALA A 213 -15.03 -3.23 -7.63
C ALA A 213 -13.55 -2.90 -7.83
N VAL A 214 -12.65 -3.64 -7.16
CA VAL A 214 -11.20 -3.45 -7.28
C VAL A 214 -10.70 -3.77 -8.69
N MET A 215 -11.19 -4.84 -9.33
CA MET A 215 -10.83 -5.18 -10.71
C MET A 215 -11.21 -4.07 -11.68
N LYS A 216 -12.45 -3.55 -11.60
CA LYS A 216 -12.90 -2.43 -12.44
C LYS A 216 -12.07 -1.19 -12.19
N TRP A 217 -11.71 -0.92 -10.93
CA TRP A 217 -10.85 0.21 -10.57
C TRP A 217 -9.44 0.07 -11.16
N ILE A 218 -8.82 -1.10 -11.04
CA ILE A 218 -7.50 -1.40 -11.62
C ILE A 218 -7.52 -1.25 -13.15
N LEU A 219 -8.58 -1.70 -13.82
CA LEU A 219 -8.70 -1.59 -15.28
C LEU A 219 -9.01 -0.17 -15.76
N LYS A 220 -9.67 0.63 -14.92
CA LYS A 220 -10.04 2.03 -15.22
C LYS A 220 -8.84 2.97 -15.07
N GLU A 221 -8.01 2.74 -14.06
CA GLU A 221 -6.90 3.61 -13.72
C GLU A 221 -5.56 3.03 -14.19
N ASN A 222 -4.72 3.84 -14.83
CA ASN A 222 -3.38 3.44 -15.27
C ASN A 222 -2.37 3.39 -14.11
N PHE A 223 -2.56 2.49 -13.14
CA PHE A 223 -1.64 2.31 -12.01
C PHE A 223 -0.28 1.78 -12.47
N VAL A 224 0.79 2.44 -12.03
CA VAL A 224 2.18 2.07 -12.36
C VAL A 224 2.77 1.15 -11.29
N LEU A 225 2.50 1.45 -10.02
CA LEU A 225 2.98 0.66 -8.89
C LEU A 225 1.88 0.52 -7.83
N SER A 226 1.91 -0.60 -7.13
CA SER A 226 0.91 -0.96 -6.15
C SER A 226 1.55 -1.75 -5.03
N ALA A 227 0.96 -1.68 -3.85
CA ALA A 227 1.21 -2.65 -2.81
C ALA A 227 -0.04 -2.87 -1.96
N ASN A 228 -0.19 -4.11 -1.50
CA ASN A 228 -1.33 -4.61 -0.74
C ASN A 228 -0.81 -5.11 0.61
N LEU A 229 -1.41 -4.64 1.71
CA LEU A 229 -0.91 -4.89 3.06
C LEU A 229 -1.67 -6.01 3.76
N HIS A 230 -0.90 -6.98 4.25
CA HIS A 230 -1.35 -8.18 4.97
C HIS A 230 -0.80 -8.24 6.39
N GLY A 231 -1.37 -9.14 7.19
CA GLY A 231 -0.90 -9.54 8.52
C GLY A 231 -0.62 -11.05 8.58
N GLY A 232 0.01 -11.51 9.66
CA GLY A 232 0.33 -12.92 9.90
C GLY A 232 1.82 -13.26 9.74
N ALA A 233 2.53 -12.56 8.86
CA ALA A 233 3.97 -12.67 8.65
C ALA A 233 4.64 -11.29 8.59
N LEU A 234 5.97 -11.25 8.63
CA LEU A 234 6.75 -10.02 8.45
C LEU A 234 7.74 -10.18 7.30
N VAL A 235 7.24 -9.97 6.08
CA VAL A 235 7.98 -10.12 4.83
C VAL A 235 7.38 -9.21 3.76
N ALA A 236 8.18 -8.86 2.74
CA ALA A 236 7.69 -8.23 1.52
C ALA A 236 7.58 -9.30 0.41
N SER A 237 6.39 -9.87 0.24
CA SER A 237 6.11 -10.83 -0.84
C SER A 237 6.01 -10.14 -2.19
N TYR A 238 6.35 -10.84 -3.27
CA TYR A 238 6.32 -10.34 -4.64
C TYR A 238 5.96 -11.44 -5.65
N PRO A 239 5.49 -11.08 -6.86
CA PRO A 239 5.05 -12.07 -7.84
C PRO A 239 6.15 -13.06 -8.30
N TYR A 240 5.79 -14.29 -8.69
CA TYR A 240 4.42 -14.82 -8.67
C TYR A 240 4.06 -15.54 -7.35
N ASP A 241 2.79 -15.45 -6.96
CA ASP A 241 2.24 -16.17 -5.79
C ASP A 241 1.85 -17.63 -6.11
N GLU A 242 1.82 -18.02 -7.38
CA GLU A 242 1.42 -19.36 -7.85
C GLU A 242 2.38 -19.82 -8.97
N THR A 243 2.53 -21.13 -9.13
CA THR A 243 3.29 -21.77 -10.22
C THR A 243 2.35 -22.56 -11.13
N MET A 244 2.76 -22.81 -12.39
CA MET A 244 1.95 -23.59 -13.35
C MET A 244 1.62 -25.00 -12.84
N GLU A 245 2.52 -25.62 -12.08
CA GLU A 245 2.32 -26.94 -11.50
C GLU A 245 1.49 -26.91 -10.20
N HIS A 246 1.06 -25.73 -9.75
CA HIS A 246 0.37 -25.51 -8.46
C HIS A 246 1.12 -26.14 -7.27
N ARG A 247 2.46 -26.18 -7.35
CA ARG A 247 3.31 -26.76 -6.30
C ARG A 247 3.60 -25.73 -5.23
N PHE A 248 3.40 -26.14 -3.98
CA PHE A 248 3.85 -25.37 -2.83
C PHE A 248 5.38 -25.25 -2.80
N ASN A 249 5.88 -24.16 -2.21
CA ASN A 249 7.30 -23.93 -1.96
C ASN A 249 8.19 -24.03 -3.22
N THR A 250 7.64 -23.68 -4.38
CA THR A 250 8.38 -23.62 -5.64
C THR A 250 8.48 -22.16 -6.09
N TYR A 251 9.65 -21.75 -6.55
CA TYR A 251 9.89 -20.38 -7.00
C TYR A 251 9.19 -20.12 -8.33
N GLY A 252 8.25 -19.18 -8.35
CA GLY A 252 7.57 -18.72 -9.56
C GLY A 252 8.22 -17.45 -10.10
N GLU A 253 9.30 -17.60 -10.87
CA GLU A 253 10.03 -16.47 -11.44
C GLU A 253 9.16 -15.69 -12.44
N SER A 254 9.08 -14.37 -12.26
CA SER A 254 8.40 -13.47 -13.21
C SER A 254 9.38 -12.86 -14.21
N PRO A 255 8.94 -12.43 -15.41
CA PRO A 255 9.81 -11.74 -16.36
C PRO A 255 10.52 -10.51 -15.78
N ASP A 256 9.93 -9.87 -14.77
CA ASP A 256 10.45 -8.67 -14.08
C ASP A 256 10.99 -8.99 -12.67
N ASP A 257 11.41 -10.22 -12.42
CA ASP A 257 11.86 -10.71 -11.10
C ASP A 257 12.86 -9.77 -10.41
N SER A 258 13.88 -9.33 -11.14
CA SER A 258 14.92 -8.43 -10.61
C SER A 258 14.34 -7.09 -10.12
N LEU A 259 13.34 -6.55 -10.84
CA LEU A 259 12.65 -5.33 -10.44
C LEU A 259 11.81 -5.57 -9.18
N PHE A 260 11.07 -6.66 -9.12
CA PHE A 260 10.24 -7.00 -7.95
C PHE A 260 11.07 -7.23 -6.70
N ARG A 261 12.21 -7.92 -6.80
CA ARG A 261 13.16 -8.08 -5.70
C ARG A 261 13.70 -6.74 -5.22
N PHE A 262 14.04 -5.84 -6.14
CA PHE A 262 14.44 -4.47 -5.79
C PHE A 262 13.34 -3.72 -5.03
N LEU A 263 12.09 -3.78 -5.52
CA LEU A 263 10.94 -3.12 -4.87
C LEU A 263 10.64 -3.69 -3.48
N ALA A 264 10.67 -5.01 -3.32
CA ALA A 264 10.48 -5.67 -2.03
C ALA A 264 11.57 -5.26 -1.03
N LEU A 265 12.84 -5.25 -1.45
CA LEU A 265 13.96 -4.81 -0.63
C LEU A 265 13.91 -3.32 -0.29
N ALA A 266 13.39 -2.48 -1.20
CA ALA A 266 13.22 -1.05 -0.95
C ALA A 266 12.26 -0.77 0.22
N TYR A 267 11.22 -1.60 0.39
CA TYR A 267 10.35 -1.55 1.57
C TYR A 267 11.00 -2.22 2.78
N ALA A 268 11.42 -3.49 2.64
CA ALA A 268 11.92 -4.29 3.76
C ALA A 268 13.10 -3.62 4.46
N SER A 269 14.08 -3.08 3.71
CA SER A 269 15.27 -2.41 4.24
C SER A 269 15.00 -1.16 5.09
N LYS A 270 13.79 -0.61 5.04
CA LYS A 270 13.37 0.54 5.86
C LYS A 270 12.58 0.14 7.11
N HIS A 271 12.15 -1.12 7.19
CA HIS A 271 11.53 -1.66 8.39
C HIS A 271 12.60 -2.10 9.39
N LEU A 272 12.38 -1.89 10.69
CA LEU A 272 13.39 -2.14 11.74
C LEU A 272 13.79 -3.62 11.85
N THR A 273 12.84 -4.53 11.64
CA THR A 273 13.03 -5.97 11.89
C THR A 273 12.78 -6.86 10.67
N MET A 274 12.17 -6.35 9.60
CA MET A 274 11.87 -7.16 8.41
C MET A 274 13.15 -7.64 7.70
N PRO A 275 14.23 -6.84 7.58
CA PRO A 275 15.48 -7.26 6.95
C PRO A 275 16.21 -8.39 7.68
N LYS A 276 15.82 -8.68 8.93
CA LYS A 276 16.43 -9.77 9.70
C LYS A 276 16.03 -11.13 9.16
N GLY A 277 14.96 -11.20 8.35
CA GLY A 277 14.45 -12.44 7.78
C GLY A 277 13.89 -13.42 8.81
N GLN A 278 13.75 -13.02 10.08
CA GLN A 278 13.33 -13.88 11.19
C GLN A 278 12.19 -13.22 11.94
N ALA A 279 10.98 -13.74 11.74
CA ALA A 279 9.78 -13.26 12.41
C ALA A 279 8.74 -14.37 12.50
N CYS A 280 7.96 -14.39 13.56
CA CYS A 280 6.83 -15.31 13.74
C CYS A 280 7.20 -16.82 13.63
N GLY A 281 8.47 -17.19 13.86
CA GLY A 281 8.95 -18.57 13.68
C GLY A 281 9.27 -18.95 12.22
N GLU A 282 9.20 -18.00 11.30
CA GLU A 282 9.51 -18.17 9.88
C GLU A 282 10.87 -17.56 9.53
N ASN A 283 11.50 -18.14 8.50
CA ASN A 283 12.76 -17.68 7.94
C ASN A 283 12.56 -17.25 6.49
N PHE A 284 12.80 -15.97 6.21
CA PHE A 284 12.76 -15.37 4.89
C PHE A 284 14.20 -15.05 4.44
N PRO A 285 14.74 -15.77 3.45
CA PRO A 285 16.12 -15.60 2.98
C PRO A 285 16.33 -14.29 2.21
#